data_AF-A0A4Y8TYH6-F1
#
_entry.id   AF-A0A4Y8TYH6-F1
#
_cell.length_a   1.000
_cell.length_b   1.000
_cell.length_c   1.000
_cell.angle_alpha   90.00
_cell.angle_beta   90.00
_cell.angle_gamma   90.00
#
_symmetry.space_group_name_H-M   'P 1'
#
loop_
_entity.id
_entity.type
_entity.pdbx_description
1 polymer ?
#
loop_
_entity_poly.entity_id
_entity_poly.type
_entity_poly.pdbx_seq_one_letter_code
_entity_poly.pdbx_strand_id
1 'polypeptide(L)'
;MDVFIKGPSKRDVAGMKAAFGEVAAGDVISVLYKTTRFGNFLITGAAHATVLDDVMVGGLNAAAAKKKAKDADGGETMTRQPDKDVRAFPAVFEGEFAPEDIEVSELSHGDLVVASFSQEPYGDFVITGVVTEAENDRSYLMVGPWILQTAEEAAPRLLSVQRVAANGTHVAPVPTLRGLVEVDGL
;
A
#
# COMPACT_ATOMS: atom_id res chain seq x y z
N MET A 1 14.17 4.17 18.04
CA MET A 1 12.90 3.42 17.96
C MET A 1 12.79 2.96 16.53
N ASP A 2 12.82 1.65 16.27
CA ASP A 2 12.80 1.11 14.91
C ASP A 2 11.36 1.04 14.39
N VAL A 3 10.83 2.17 13.93
CA VAL A 3 9.51 2.23 13.30
C VAL A 3 9.65 1.65 11.89
N PHE A 4 9.18 0.42 11.65
CA PHE A 4 9.26 -0.14 10.30
C PHE A 4 8.16 -1.13 9.95
N ILE A 5 7.54 -0.87 8.79
CA ILE A 5 6.85 -1.86 7.97
C ILE A 5 7.86 -2.87 7.40
N LYS A 6 8.45 -3.72 8.25
CA LYS A 6 9.33 -4.78 7.77
C LYS A 6 8.48 -5.91 7.20
N GLY A 7 8.36 -5.93 5.88
CA GLY A 7 7.87 -7.13 5.21
C GLY A 7 8.75 -8.34 5.51
N PRO A 8 8.17 -9.55 5.51
CA PRO A 8 8.93 -10.76 5.77
C PRO A 8 10.02 -10.95 4.71
N SER A 9 11.16 -11.49 5.11
CA SER A 9 12.29 -11.73 4.21
C SER A 9 11.95 -12.71 3.08
N LYS A 10 11.00 -13.62 3.33
CA LYS A 10 10.44 -14.56 2.36
C LYS A 10 8.92 -14.45 2.33
N ARG A 11 8.34 -14.56 1.14
CA ARG A 11 6.88 -14.58 0.96
C ARG A 11 6.33 -15.94 1.36
N ASP A 12 5.41 -15.99 2.31
CA ASP A 12 4.59 -17.17 2.57
C ASP A 12 3.42 -17.23 1.56
N VAL A 13 3.72 -17.68 0.35
CA VAL A 13 2.71 -17.75 -0.73
C VAL A 13 1.61 -18.77 -0.41
N ALA A 14 1.92 -19.85 0.31
CA ALA A 14 0.93 -20.85 0.67
C ALA A 14 -0.05 -20.30 1.72
N GLY A 15 0.46 -19.67 2.78
CA GLY A 15 -0.38 -19.00 3.78
C GLY A 15 -1.22 -17.88 3.18
N MET A 16 -0.63 -17.01 2.35
CA MET A 16 -1.37 -15.94 1.67
C MET A 16 -2.48 -16.49 0.76
N LYS A 17 -2.25 -17.61 0.08
CA LYS A 17 -3.27 -18.24 -0.78
C LYS A 17 -4.50 -18.66 -0.01
N ALA A 18 -4.30 -19.31 1.13
CA ALA A 18 -5.36 -19.73 2.03
C ALA A 18 -6.07 -18.51 2.61
N ALA A 19 -5.33 -17.56 3.18
CA ALA A 19 -5.89 -16.36 3.79
C ALA A 19 -6.74 -15.54 2.80
N PHE A 20 -6.25 -15.28 1.58
CA PHE A 20 -7.05 -14.56 0.58
C PHE A 20 -8.27 -15.37 0.09
N GLY A 21 -8.23 -16.70 0.19
CA GLY A 21 -9.38 -17.57 -0.12
C GLY A 21 -10.61 -17.28 0.74
N GLU A 22 -10.39 -16.86 1.98
CA GLU A 22 -11.42 -16.55 2.97
C GLU A 22 -12.01 -15.15 2.79
N VAL A 23 -11.29 -14.23 2.13
CA VAL A 23 -11.72 -12.84 1.94
C VAL A 23 -13.01 -12.75 1.11
N ALA A 24 -13.95 -11.96 1.64
CA ALA A 24 -15.16 -11.51 0.99
C ALA A 24 -15.07 -10.03 0.59
N ALA A 25 -15.91 -9.61 -0.37
CA ALA A 25 -16.03 -8.19 -0.68
C ALA A 25 -16.62 -7.43 0.51
N GLY A 26 -16.04 -6.26 0.83
CA GLY A 26 -16.37 -5.44 1.98
C GLY A 26 -15.52 -5.71 3.22
N ASP A 27 -14.78 -6.82 3.28
CA ASP A 27 -13.88 -7.10 4.40
C ASP A 27 -12.79 -6.03 4.50
N VAL A 28 -12.56 -5.49 5.69
CA VAL A 28 -11.44 -4.57 5.91
C VAL A 28 -10.16 -5.39 6.03
N ILE A 29 -9.29 -5.27 5.04
CA ILE A 29 -8.05 -6.03 4.94
C ILE A 29 -6.84 -5.10 4.94
N SER A 30 -5.72 -5.60 5.44
CA SER A 30 -4.43 -4.92 5.40
C SER A 30 -3.42 -5.74 4.60
N VAL A 31 -2.89 -5.15 3.53
CA VAL A 31 -2.04 -5.83 2.54
C VAL A 31 -0.73 -5.08 2.39
N LEU A 32 0.38 -5.80 2.56
CA LEU A 32 1.71 -5.26 2.36
C LEU A 32 2.19 -5.48 0.94
N TYR A 33 2.50 -4.38 0.26
CA TYR A 33 3.09 -4.37 -1.08
C TYR A 33 4.58 -4.05 -1.02
N LYS A 34 5.32 -4.50 -2.05
CA LYS A 34 6.68 -4.05 -2.33
C LYS A 34 6.92 -3.92 -3.82
N THR A 35 7.15 -2.70 -4.27
CA THR A 35 7.52 -2.39 -5.66
C THR A 35 8.89 -1.73 -5.71
N THR A 36 9.54 -1.78 -6.88
CA THR A 36 10.80 -1.05 -7.10
C THR A 36 10.60 0.47 -6.99
N ARG A 37 9.45 0.97 -7.46
CA ARG A 37 9.17 2.42 -7.56
C ARG A 37 8.80 3.07 -6.23
N PHE A 38 8.13 2.33 -5.35
CA PHE A 38 7.55 2.88 -4.12
C PHE A 38 8.05 2.20 -2.84
N GLY A 39 8.92 1.20 -2.96
CA GLY A 39 9.39 0.44 -1.81
C GLY A 39 8.27 -0.37 -1.17
N ASN A 40 8.36 -0.56 0.15
CA ASN A 40 7.31 -1.22 0.94
C ASN A 40 6.22 -0.22 1.34
N PHE A 41 4.96 -0.59 1.16
CA PHE A 41 3.84 0.18 1.66
C PHE A 41 2.67 -0.74 2.01
N LEU A 42 1.96 -0.39 3.07
CA LEU A 42 0.80 -1.09 3.58
C LEU A 42 -0.46 -0.34 3.09
N ILE A 43 -1.44 -1.07 2.57
CA ILE A 43 -2.77 -0.52 2.31
C ILE A 43 -3.77 -1.22 3.21
N THR A 44 -4.55 -0.45 3.96
CA THR A 44 -5.66 -0.94 4.78
C THR A 44 -6.97 -0.31 4.30
N GLY A 45 -7.94 -1.13 3.94
CA GLY A 45 -9.24 -0.67 3.45
C GLY A 45 -10.17 -1.82 3.11
N ALA A 46 -11.36 -1.49 2.62
CA ALA A 46 -12.34 -2.50 2.20
C ALA A 46 -11.84 -3.27 0.96
N ALA A 47 -11.98 -4.59 1.00
CA ALA A 47 -11.73 -5.48 -0.12
C ALA A 47 -12.83 -5.29 -1.18
N HIS A 48 -12.43 -5.05 -2.41
CA HIS A 48 -13.36 -4.95 -3.54
C HIS A 48 -13.13 -6.13 -4.49
N ALA A 49 -14.17 -6.90 -4.78
CA ALA A 49 -14.13 -7.92 -5.83
C ALA A 49 -14.43 -7.30 -7.21
N THR A 50 -13.56 -7.51 -8.20
CA THR A 50 -13.82 -7.09 -9.58
C THR A 50 -14.89 -7.98 -10.24
N VAL A 51 -15.30 -7.64 -11.46
CA VAL A 51 -16.21 -8.50 -12.26
C VAL A 51 -15.63 -9.89 -12.56
N LEU A 52 -14.30 -10.03 -12.52
CA LEU A 52 -13.60 -11.31 -12.66
C LEU A 52 -13.34 -12.00 -11.32
N ASP A 53 -13.90 -11.46 -10.23
CA ASP A 53 -13.67 -11.89 -8.85
C ASP A 53 -12.23 -11.65 -8.34
N ASP A 54 -11.39 -10.86 -9.02
CA ASP A 54 -10.10 -10.46 -8.44
C ASP A 54 -10.32 -9.55 -7.22
N VAL A 55 -9.47 -9.66 -6.20
CA VAL A 55 -9.54 -8.84 -4.99
C VAL A 55 -8.66 -7.62 -5.16
N MET A 56 -9.24 -6.45 -4.96
CA MET A 56 -8.60 -5.14 -4.93
C MET A 56 -8.66 -4.55 -3.52
N VAL A 57 -7.67 -3.73 -3.15
CA VAL A 57 -7.72 -2.87 -1.97
C VAL A 57 -7.03 -1.54 -2.28
N GLY A 58 -7.68 -0.42 -1.95
CA GLY A 58 -7.16 0.93 -2.23
C GLY A 58 -6.70 1.13 -3.68
N GLY A 59 -7.42 0.53 -4.64
CA GLY A 59 -7.10 0.61 -6.07
C GLY A 59 -5.96 -0.28 -6.59
N LEU A 60 -5.40 -1.18 -5.78
CA LEU A 60 -4.40 -2.15 -6.23
C LEU A 60 -4.93 -3.59 -6.18
N ASN A 61 -4.48 -4.42 -7.13
CA ASN A 61 -4.71 -5.87 -7.09
C ASN A 61 -4.02 -6.46 -5.86
N ALA A 62 -4.77 -7.18 -5.02
CA ALA A 62 -4.26 -7.93 -3.89
C ALA A 62 -4.12 -9.42 -4.23
N ALA A 63 -5.14 -10.00 -4.88
CA ALA A 63 -5.13 -11.41 -5.27
C ALA A 63 -6.07 -11.68 -6.43
N ALA A 64 -5.79 -12.74 -7.19
CA ALA A 64 -6.64 -13.17 -8.31
C ALA A 64 -7.97 -13.79 -7.85
N ALA A 65 -8.86 -14.09 -8.81
CA ALA A 65 -10.11 -14.84 -8.65
C ALA A 65 -9.96 -16.13 -7.80
N LYS A 66 -11.03 -16.50 -7.06
CA LYS A 66 -11.03 -17.73 -6.23
C LYS A 66 -10.87 -18.96 -7.10
N LYS A 67 -10.10 -19.92 -6.58
CA LYS A 67 -9.97 -21.26 -7.15
C LYS A 67 -10.12 -22.30 -6.07
N LYS A 68 -10.82 -23.39 -6.40
CA LYS A 68 -10.87 -24.59 -5.58
C LYS A 68 -9.46 -25.18 -5.47
N ALA A 69 -9.08 -25.55 -4.26
CA ALA A 69 -7.87 -26.30 -3.95
C ALA A 69 -8.21 -27.41 -2.94
N LYS A 70 -7.25 -28.31 -2.73
CA LYS A 70 -7.32 -29.28 -1.63
C LYS A 70 -6.41 -28.80 -0.50
N ASP A 71 -6.87 -28.88 0.73
CA ASP A 71 -6.04 -28.70 1.91
C ASP A 71 -5.14 -29.94 2.16
N ALA A 72 -4.36 -29.91 3.25
CA ALA A 72 -3.47 -31.00 3.62
C ALA A 72 -4.21 -32.29 4.01
N ASP A 73 -5.46 -32.18 4.45
CA ASP A 73 -6.31 -33.30 4.89
C ASP A 73 -7.23 -33.81 3.75
N GLY A 74 -7.13 -33.22 2.56
CA GLY A 74 -7.90 -33.57 1.37
C GLY A 74 -9.29 -32.92 1.28
N GLY A 75 -9.62 -32.01 2.20
CA GLY A 75 -10.82 -31.18 2.17
C GLY A 75 -10.78 -30.15 1.04
N GLU A 76 -11.96 -29.77 0.52
CA GLU A 76 -12.07 -28.68 -0.45
C GLU A 76 -11.94 -27.33 0.27
N THR A 77 -11.00 -26.51 -0.20
CA THR A 77 -10.83 -25.12 0.26
C THR A 77 -10.82 -24.16 -0.93
N MET A 78 -11.10 -22.89 -0.66
CA MET A 78 -10.94 -21.83 -1.64
C MET A 78 -9.61 -21.14 -1.41
N THR A 79 -8.90 -20.84 -2.48
CA THR A 79 -7.64 -20.08 -2.43
C THR A 79 -7.64 -19.01 -3.49
N ARG A 80 -6.84 -17.96 -3.28
CA ARG A 80 -6.57 -16.93 -4.29
C ARG A 80 -5.07 -16.77 -4.48
N GLN A 81 -4.61 -16.62 -5.72
CA GLN A 81 -3.20 -16.35 -5.96
C GLN A 81 -2.89 -14.89 -5.59
N PRO A 82 -2.01 -14.60 -4.60
CA PRO A 82 -1.62 -13.23 -4.31
C PRO A 82 -0.90 -12.61 -5.50
N ASP A 83 -1.09 -11.30 -5.69
CA ASP A 83 -0.39 -10.53 -6.72
C ASP A 83 1.14 -10.62 -6.53
N LYS A 84 1.90 -10.42 -7.62
CA LYS A 84 3.37 -10.51 -7.60
C LYS A 84 4.01 -9.49 -6.64
N ASP A 85 3.37 -8.34 -6.44
CA ASP A 85 3.89 -7.24 -5.63
C ASP A 85 3.47 -7.36 -4.16
N VAL A 86 2.51 -8.23 -3.82
CA VAL A 86 2.09 -8.51 -2.44
C VAL A 86 3.14 -9.35 -1.71
N ARG A 87 3.61 -8.83 -0.57
CA ARG A 87 4.64 -9.45 0.27
C ARG A 87 4.09 -10.16 1.49
N ALA A 88 3.01 -9.67 2.08
CA ALA A 88 2.37 -10.30 3.22
C ALA A 88 0.87 -10.02 3.23
N PHE A 89 0.11 -11.03 3.66
CA PHE A 89 -1.32 -10.95 3.95
C PHE A 89 -1.72 -12.10 4.90
N PRO A 90 -2.49 -11.83 5.98
CA PRO A 90 -2.77 -10.50 6.51
C PRO A 90 -1.48 -9.81 6.97
N ALA A 91 -1.35 -8.54 6.65
CA ALA A 91 -0.21 -7.75 7.09
C ALA A 91 -0.55 -7.04 8.40
N VAL A 92 0.37 -7.10 9.35
CA VAL A 92 0.28 -6.38 10.62
C VAL A 92 1.42 -5.38 10.62
N PHE A 93 1.12 -4.14 11.00
CA PHE A 93 2.14 -3.14 11.25
C PHE A 93 2.78 -3.43 12.61
N GLU A 94 4.11 -3.55 12.65
CA GLU A 94 4.88 -3.72 13.88
C GLU A 94 5.65 -2.42 14.16
N GLY A 95 5.36 -1.77 15.28
CA GLY A 95 6.06 -0.56 15.72
C GLY A 95 5.17 0.36 16.57
N GLU A 96 5.81 1.22 17.36
CA GLU A 96 5.08 2.29 18.07
C GLU A 96 4.80 3.46 17.14
N PHE A 97 3.60 4.02 17.29
CA PHE A 97 3.04 5.08 16.46
C PHE A 97 2.96 6.36 17.30
N ALA A 98 3.75 7.37 16.93
CA ALA A 98 3.58 8.73 17.41
C ALA A 98 3.41 9.66 16.19
N PRO A 99 2.35 9.48 15.39
CA PRO A 99 2.13 10.27 14.20
C PRO A 99 1.85 11.72 14.63
N GLU A 100 2.46 12.64 13.90
CA GLU A 100 2.16 14.06 14.03
C GLU A 100 1.39 14.52 12.79
N ASP A 101 0.34 15.31 13.03
CA ASP A 101 -0.37 15.99 11.95
C ASP A 101 0.61 16.96 11.27
N ILE A 102 0.59 16.96 9.94
CA ILE A 102 1.52 17.73 9.13
C ILE A 102 0.85 18.20 7.85
N GLU A 103 1.20 19.38 7.38
CA GLU A 103 0.78 19.82 6.05
C GLU A 103 1.57 19.08 4.97
N VAL A 104 0.91 18.77 3.84
CA VAL A 104 1.56 18.04 2.75
C VAL A 104 2.81 18.77 2.22
N SER A 105 2.80 20.10 2.25
CA SER A 105 3.90 20.97 1.82
C SER A 105 5.15 20.86 2.69
N GLU A 106 5.04 20.29 3.89
CA GLU A 106 6.17 20.07 4.81
C GLU A 106 6.77 18.66 4.66
N LEU A 107 6.16 17.80 3.84
CA LEU A 107 6.68 16.46 3.56
C LEU A 107 7.89 16.52 2.63
N SER A 108 8.83 15.62 2.88
CA SER A 108 10.02 15.45 2.05
C SER A 108 10.13 14.01 1.55
N HIS A 109 10.84 13.84 0.43
CA HIS A 109 11.23 12.52 -0.02
C HIS A 109 11.91 11.72 1.10
N GLY A 110 11.43 10.50 1.30
CA GLY A 110 11.94 9.59 2.30
C GLY A 110 11.23 9.66 3.65
N ASP A 111 10.30 10.59 3.88
CA ASP A 111 9.51 10.58 5.12
C ASP A 111 8.61 9.34 5.18
N LEU A 112 8.47 8.74 6.36
CA LEU A 112 7.49 7.68 6.62
C LEU A 112 6.18 8.32 7.07
N VAL A 113 5.10 8.05 6.33
CA VAL A 113 3.79 8.67 6.56
C VAL A 113 2.67 7.65 6.68
N VAL A 114 1.57 8.10 7.29
CA VAL A 114 0.23 7.54 7.12
C VAL A 114 -0.63 8.56 6.42
N ALA A 115 -1.25 8.16 5.31
CA ALA A 115 -2.16 9.00 4.55
C ALA A 115 -3.49 8.28 4.34
N SER A 116 -4.59 8.99 4.54
CA SER A 116 -5.93 8.49 4.25
C SER A 116 -6.44 9.09 2.96
N PHE A 117 -7.11 8.27 2.15
CA PHE A 117 -7.64 8.66 0.84
C PHE A 117 -9.11 8.26 0.74
N SER A 118 -9.84 8.95 -0.14
CA SER A 118 -11.17 8.53 -0.60
C SER A 118 -11.15 8.37 -2.11
N GLN A 119 -11.58 7.21 -2.60
CA GLN A 119 -11.72 6.96 -4.04
C GLN A 119 -12.85 5.99 -4.35
N GLU A 120 -13.78 6.39 -5.22
CA GLU A 120 -14.71 5.44 -5.82
C GLU A 120 -14.03 4.51 -6.85
N PRO A 121 -14.32 3.20 -6.86
CA PRO A 121 -15.31 2.48 -6.04
C PRO A 121 -14.74 1.89 -4.72
N TYR A 122 -13.50 2.20 -4.36
CA TYR A 122 -12.78 1.58 -3.24
C TYR A 122 -13.15 2.14 -1.86
N GLY A 123 -13.85 3.28 -1.81
CA GLY A 123 -14.18 3.98 -0.58
C GLY A 123 -12.94 4.60 0.07
N ASP A 124 -12.99 4.69 1.40
CA ASP A 124 -11.89 5.22 2.20
C ASP A 124 -10.87 4.13 2.53
N PHE A 125 -9.59 4.46 2.45
CA PHE A 125 -8.49 3.55 2.80
C PHE A 125 -7.29 4.33 3.29
N VAL A 126 -6.41 3.64 4.00
CA VAL A 126 -5.20 4.19 4.59
C VAL A 126 -3.99 3.55 3.94
N ILE A 127 -2.98 4.36 3.62
CA ILE A 127 -1.67 3.91 3.16
C ILE A 127 -0.62 4.33 4.17
N THR A 128 0.17 3.36 4.61
CA THR A 128 1.40 3.58 5.38
C THR A 128 2.58 3.29 4.48
N GLY A 129 3.51 4.23 4.32
CA GLY A 129 4.66 4.02 3.44
C GLY A 129 5.60 5.21 3.39
N VAL A 130 6.68 5.04 2.63
CA VAL A 130 7.68 6.08 2.42
C VAL A 130 7.23 7.04 1.32
N VAL A 131 7.36 8.34 1.55
CA VAL A 131 7.11 9.39 0.58
C VAL A 131 8.16 9.32 -0.53
N THR A 132 7.67 9.27 -1.77
CA THR A 132 8.49 9.25 -2.97
C THR A 132 8.23 10.49 -3.81
N GLU A 133 9.32 11.12 -4.24
CA GLU A 133 9.31 12.34 -5.06
C GLU A 133 9.67 12.00 -6.52
N ALA A 134 9.18 12.79 -7.46
CA ALA A 134 9.63 12.72 -8.85
C ALA A 134 10.95 13.47 -9.04
N GLU A 135 11.83 12.93 -9.87
CA GLU A 135 13.09 13.56 -10.22
C GLU A 135 12.83 14.92 -10.87
N ASN A 136 13.46 15.97 -10.33
CA ASN A 136 13.28 17.36 -10.76
C ASN A 136 11.86 17.94 -10.60
N ASP A 137 10.95 17.27 -9.88
CA ASP A 137 9.62 17.80 -9.54
C ASP A 137 9.31 17.54 -8.06
N ARG A 138 9.76 18.49 -7.24
CA ARG A 138 9.52 18.52 -5.79
C ARG A 138 8.04 18.67 -5.43
N SER A 139 7.22 19.14 -6.37
CA SER A 139 5.79 19.34 -6.13
C SER A 139 4.98 18.05 -6.28
N TYR A 140 5.61 16.96 -6.73
CA TYR A 140 4.96 15.68 -7.02
C TYR A 140 5.38 14.58 -6.04
N LEU A 141 4.68 14.53 -4.90
CA LEU A 141 4.89 13.55 -3.83
C LEU A 141 3.83 12.44 -3.88
N MET A 142 4.23 11.19 -3.63
CA MET A 142 3.29 10.06 -3.48
C MET A 142 3.72 9.13 -2.35
N VAL A 143 2.76 8.39 -1.80
CA VAL A 143 2.97 7.23 -0.93
C VAL A 143 2.33 6.00 -1.56
N GLY A 144 3.13 4.95 -1.78
CA GLY A 144 2.70 3.92 -2.74
C GLY A 144 2.36 4.56 -4.11
N PRO A 145 1.37 4.03 -4.85
CA PRO A 145 0.93 4.63 -6.10
C PRO A 145 -0.06 5.80 -5.92
N TRP A 146 -0.21 6.35 -4.73
CA TRP A 146 -1.20 7.40 -4.42
C TRP A 146 -0.56 8.76 -4.21
N ILE A 147 -1.08 9.75 -4.92
CA ILE A 147 -0.53 11.11 -4.95
C ILE A 147 -0.90 11.83 -3.66
N LEU A 148 0.11 12.40 -3.00
CA LEU A 148 -0.03 13.25 -1.83
C LEU A 148 -0.14 14.72 -2.23
N GLN A 149 0.72 15.15 -3.16
CA GLN A 149 0.85 16.54 -3.59
C GLN A 149 0.98 16.63 -5.11
N THR A 150 0.35 17.65 -5.69
CA THR A 150 0.56 18.10 -7.08
C THR A 150 0.59 19.62 -7.11
N ALA A 151 1.54 20.23 -7.82
CA ALA A 151 1.55 21.68 -8.06
C ALA A 151 1.36 22.52 -6.77
N GLU A 152 2.10 22.17 -5.72
CA GLU A 152 2.10 22.81 -4.39
C GLU A 152 0.81 22.65 -3.55
N GLU A 153 -0.18 21.91 -4.05
CA GLU A 153 -1.43 21.64 -3.33
C GLU A 153 -1.58 20.15 -2.99
N ALA A 154 -2.34 19.88 -1.91
CA ALA A 154 -2.76 18.53 -1.58
C ALA A 154 -3.55 17.90 -2.73
N ALA A 155 -3.27 16.63 -3.03
CA ALA A 155 -3.95 15.94 -4.10
C ALA A 155 -5.46 15.78 -3.79
N PRO A 156 -6.36 15.87 -4.78
CA PRO A 156 -7.82 15.93 -4.54
C PRO A 156 -8.42 14.74 -3.79
N ARG A 157 -7.73 13.60 -3.77
CA ARG A 157 -8.19 12.34 -3.15
C ARG A 157 -7.61 12.14 -1.74
N LEU A 158 -6.65 12.97 -1.35
CA LEU A 158 -6.03 12.93 -0.02
C LEU A 158 -6.98 13.56 0.99
N LEU A 159 -7.33 12.83 2.04
CA LEU A 159 -8.16 13.33 3.14
C LEU A 159 -7.31 13.89 4.28
N SER A 160 -6.24 13.18 4.64
CA SER A 160 -5.28 13.61 5.67
C SER A 160 -3.95 12.90 5.51
N VAL A 161 -2.90 13.50 6.06
CA VAL A 161 -1.57 12.88 6.15
C VAL A 161 -0.96 13.19 7.52
N GLN A 162 -0.26 12.20 8.05
CA GLN A 162 0.49 12.31 9.29
C GLN A 162 1.91 11.80 9.05
N ARG A 163 2.91 12.50 9.59
CA ARG A 163 4.29 12.04 9.57
C ARG A 163 4.51 11.11 10.75
N VAL A 164 5.03 9.93 10.48
CA VAL A 164 5.41 8.94 11.49
C VAL A 164 6.86 9.12 11.89
N ALA A 165 7.72 9.37 10.91
CA ALA A 165 9.14 9.58 11.11
C ALA A 165 9.71 10.35 9.91
N ALA A 166 10.59 11.32 10.18
CA ALA A 166 11.30 12.04 9.13
C ALA A 166 12.35 11.14 8.45
N ASN A 167 12.72 11.46 7.21
CA ASN A 167 13.80 10.78 6.51
C ASN A 167 15.08 10.73 7.36
N GLY A 168 15.70 9.53 7.45
CA GLY A 168 16.87 9.26 8.28
C GLY A 168 16.58 8.92 9.73
N THR A 169 15.31 8.98 10.19
CA THR A 169 14.91 8.62 11.56
C THR A 169 14.18 7.28 11.68
N HIS A 170 13.89 6.63 10.55
CA HIS A 170 13.35 5.27 10.47
C HIS A 170 14.29 4.34 9.68
N VAL A 171 14.08 3.03 9.81
CA VAL A 171 14.88 2.01 9.10
C VAL A 171 14.24 1.52 7.79
N ALA A 172 13.09 2.09 7.41
CA ALA A 172 12.45 1.76 6.14
C ALA A 172 13.35 2.11 4.94
N PRO A 173 13.55 1.19 3.98
CA PRO A 173 14.28 1.49 2.76
C PRO A 173 13.60 2.61 1.98
N VAL A 174 14.35 3.69 1.72
CA VAL A 174 13.90 4.82 0.90
C VAL A 174 14.21 4.48 -0.57
N PRO A 175 13.20 4.38 -1.45
CA PRO A 175 13.43 4.22 -2.89
C PRO A 175 14.20 5.41 -3.45
N THR A 176 14.88 5.26 -4.58
CA THR A 176 15.45 6.42 -5.29
C THR A 176 14.33 7.35 -5.77
N LEU A 177 14.68 8.61 -6.04
CA LEU A 177 13.80 9.53 -6.77
C LEU A 177 13.28 8.86 -8.04
N ARG A 178 11.99 9.05 -8.32
CA ARG A 178 11.34 8.37 -9.45
C ARG A 178 11.61 9.18 -10.71
N GLY A 179 12.01 8.53 -11.80
CA GLY A 179 12.13 9.22 -13.09
C GLY A 179 10.82 9.96 -13.43
N LEU A 180 10.98 11.12 -14.07
CA LEU A 180 9.88 11.98 -14.50
C LEU A 180 8.84 11.16 -15.28
N VAL A 181 7.55 11.36 -14.95
CA VAL A 181 6.47 10.96 -15.84
C VAL A 181 6.30 12.11 -16.80
N GLU A 182 6.88 12.01 -17.99
CA GLU A 182 6.51 12.90 -19.09
C GLU A 182 5.04 12.63 -19.40
N VAL A 183 4.17 13.57 -19.00
CA VAL A 183 2.78 13.57 -19.46
C VAL A 183 2.85 14.13 -20.87
N ASP A 184 2.93 13.25 -21.87
CA ASP A 184 2.69 13.65 -23.25
C ASP A 184 1.33 14.36 -23.31
N GLY A 185 1.35 15.58 -23.85
CA GLY A 185 0.34 16.62 -23.63
C GLY A 185 -1.11 16.22 -23.87
N LEU A 186 -1.98 16.90 -23.12
CA LEU A 186 -3.40 17.10 -23.44
C LEU A 186 -3.58 17.77 -24.81
#